data_AF-A0A2V7TI86-F1
#
_entry.id   AF-A0A2V7TI86-F1
#
_cell.length_a   1.000
_cell.length_b   1.000
_cell.length_c   1.000
_cell.angle_alpha   90.00
_cell.angle_beta   90.00
_cell.angle_gamma   90.00
#
_symmetry.space_group_name_H-M   'P 1'
#
loop_
_entity.id
_entity.type
_entity.pdbx_description
1 polymer ?
#
loop_
_entity_poly.entity_id
_entity_poly.type
_entity_poly.pdbx_seq_one_letter_code
_entity_poly.pdbx_strand_id
1 'polypeptide(L)'
;MTVAYHTRTALAATLGLAAAAWVVTVRQMHGMDMGVATQLGSFAFFVALWAAMMAAMMLPGLAPAVLRRARTRGAVRAVVPFVASYLVVWTLVGALIYALYRPHGTWVAGLVVIAAGLYELTRLKQHCRRCCRARSRSGFEFGLYCVGSSIGLMVMLVALGVMSVTWMLVIAALVFAQKLLPAKAAIDVPLAFAIVALGILIIAAPGFVPGLMPPM
;
A
#
# COMPACT_ATOMS: atom_id res chain seq x y z
N MET A 1 23.96 -22.64 12.69
CA MET A 1 23.96 -21.22 13.11
C MET A 1 23.86 -20.23 11.94
N THR A 2 24.51 -20.49 10.80
CA THR A 2 24.50 -19.63 9.60
C THR A 2 23.11 -19.37 9.00
N VAL A 3 22.23 -20.37 8.89
CA VAL A 3 20.87 -20.21 8.33
C VAL A 3 20.00 -19.26 9.17
N ALA A 4 20.08 -19.36 10.50
CA ALA A 4 19.32 -18.50 11.41
C ALA A 4 19.85 -17.05 11.37
N TYR A 5 21.18 -16.87 11.31
CA TYR A 5 21.82 -15.57 11.16
C TYR A 5 21.38 -14.89 9.85
N HIS A 6 21.51 -15.59 8.71
CA HIS A 6 21.10 -15.08 7.40
C HIS A 6 19.61 -14.72 7.34
N THR A 7 18.75 -15.52 7.98
CA THR A 7 17.31 -15.21 8.04
C THR A 7 17.02 -13.94 8.83
N ARG A 8 17.68 -13.76 9.97
CA ARG A 8 17.56 -12.55 10.80
C ARG A 8 18.10 -11.32 10.07
N THR A 9 19.23 -11.42 9.37
CA THR A 9 19.80 -10.29 8.64
C THR A 9 18.92 -9.86 7.47
N ALA A 10 18.35 -10.80 6.69
CA ALA A 10 17.45 -10.45 5.59
C ALA A 10 16.15 -9.80 6.09
N LEU A 11 15.58 -10.28 7.20
CA LEU A 11 14.42 -9.65 7.83
C LEU A 11 14.77 -8.24 8.34
N ALA A 12 15.87 -8.11 9.09
CA ALA A 12 16.33 -6.84 9.64
C ALA A 12 16.61 -5.81 8.53
N ALA A 13 17.25 -6.22 7.44
CA ALA A 13 17.49 -5.37 6.29
C ALA A 13 16.18 -4.91 5.63
N THR A 14 15.19 -5.81 5.48
CA THR A 14 13.89 -5.46 4.88
C THR A 14 13.12 -4.46 5.75
N LEU A 15 13.09 -4.69 7.07
CA LEU A 15 12.41 -3.79 8.01
C LEU A 15 13.17 -2.47 8.19
N GLY A 16 14.50 -2.51 8.21
CA GLY A 16 15.34 -1.32 8.25
C GLY A 16 15.16 -0.43 7.01
N LEU A 17 15.06 -1.04 5.82
CA LEU A 17 14.72 -0.33 4.58
C LEU A 17 13.33 0.29 4.67
N ALA A 18 12.33 -0.43 5.20
CA ALA A 18 10.98 0.11 5.38
C ALA A 18 10.97 1.31 6.35
N ALA A 19 11.71 1.23 7.46
CA ALA A 19 11.82 2.32 8.42
C ALA A 19 12.51 3.55 7.84
N ALA A 20 13.61 3.36 7.10
CA ALA A 20 14.29 4.43 6.39
C ALA A 20 13.37 5.09 5.35
N ALA A 21 12.62 4.28 4.60
CA ALA A 21 11.65 4.76 3.62
C ALA A 21 10.53 5.59 4.28
N TRP A 22 10.03 5.19 5.46
CA TRP A 22 9.09 6.00 6.24
C TRP A 22 9.66 7.37 6.59
N VAL A 23 10.89 7.43 7.11
CA VAL A 23 11.54 8.69 7.49
C VAL A 23 11.71 9.60 6.27
N VAL A 24 12.20 9.07 5.15
CA VAL A 24 12.36 9.83 3.90
C VAL A 24 11.01 10.36 3.41
N THR A 25 9.99 9.50 3.38
CA THR A 25 8.66 9.85 2.89
C THR A 25 8.00 10.94 3.74
N VAL A 26 8.03 10.81 5.07
CA VAL A 26 7.44 11.81 5.98
C VAL A 26 8.16 13.15 5.86
N ARG A 27 9.49 13.15 5.75
CA ARG A 27 10.27 14.38 5.54
C ARG A 27 9.93 15.05 4.21
N GLN A 28 9.78 14.26 3.15
CA GLN A 28 9.54 14.79 1.82
C GLN A 28 8.10 15.31 1.65
N MET A 29 7.11 14.67 2.29
CA MET A 29 5.70 15.08 2.22
C MET A 29 5.35 16.20 3.21
N HIS A 30 6.24 16.56 4.13
CA HIS A 30 5.99 17.61 5.11
C HIS A 30 5.74 18.96 4.42
N GLY A 31 4.55 19.52 4.61
CA GLY A 31 4.13 20.77 3.97
C GLY A 31 3.66 20.63 2.51
N MET A 32 3.55 19.41 1.98
CA MET A 32 3.02 19.14 0.63
C MET A 32 1.56 18.63 0.63
N ASP A 33 0.96 18.39 1.80
CA ASP A 33 -0.42 17.91 1.91
C ASP A 33 -1.41 19.07 1.71
N MET A 34 -1.96 19.16 0.49
CA MET A 34 -3.01 20.11 0.12
C MET A 34 -4.36 19.40 -0.10
N GLY A 35 -4.53 18.21 0.48
CA GLY A 35 -5.72 17.37 0.29
C GLY A 35 -5.97 17.01 -1.17
N VAL A 36 -7.22 17.11 -1.62
CA VAL A 36 -7.62 16.81 -3.02
C VAL A 36 -7.00 17.73 -4.07
N ALA A 37 -6.40 18.85 -3.66
CA ALA A 37 -5.74 19.81 -4.55
C ALA A 37 -4.23 19.58 -4.69
N THR A 38 -3.70 18.50 -4.12
CA THR A 38 -2.25 18.23 -4.13
C THR A 38 -1.72 18.02 -5.54
N GLN A 39 -0.77 18.87 -5.96
CA GLN A 39 -0.06 18.75 -7.22
C GLN A 39 0.98 17.61 -7.13
N LEU A 40 0.97 16.68 -8.09
CA LEU A 40 1.90 15.53 -8.08
C LEU A 40 3.35 15.92 -8.41
N GLY A 41 3.57 17.12 -8.95
CA GLY A 41 4.88 17.57 -9.40
C GLY A 41 5.36 16.85 -10.66
N SER A 42 6.68 16.83 -10.88
CA SER A 42 7.27 16.15 -12.04
C SER A 42 7.15 14.63 -11.94
N PHE A 43 7.10 13.94 -13.08
CA PHE A 43 7.02 12.47 -13.15
C PHE A 43 8.12 11.78 -12.34
N ALA A 44 9.36 12.22 -12.49
CA ALA A 44 10.50 11.63 -11.79
C ALA A 44 10.38 11.80 -10.27
N PHE A 45 9.96 12.97 -9.80
CA PHE A 45 9.73 13.23 -8.39
C PHE A 45 8.61 12.35 -7.83
N PHE A 46 7.46 12.31 -8.51
CA PHE A 46 6.33 11.49 -8.09
C PHE A 46 6.70 10.01 -8.03
N VAL A 47 7.34 9.47 -9.06
CA VAL A 47 7.70 8.05 -9.13
C VAL A 47 8.71 7.69 -8.03
N ALA A 48 9.68 8.55 -7.75
CA ALA A 48 10.65 8.34 -6.68
C ALA A 48 9.97 8.36 -5.30
N LEU A 49 9.12 9.35 -5.05
CA LEU A 49 8.39 9.47 -3.78
C LEU A 49 7.38 8.33 -3.60
N TRP A 50 6.64 7.98 -4.66
CA TRP A 50 5.75 6.83 -4.68
C TRP A 50 6.51 5.55 -4.36
N ALA A 51 7.65 5.29 -4.99
CA ALA A 51 8.47 4.11 -4.70
C ALA A 51 8.89 4.07 -3.22
N ALA A 52 9.27 5.21 -2.62
CA ALA A 52 9.57 5.32 -1.19
C ALA A 52 8.34 5.04 -0.32
N MET A 53 7.18 5.60 -0.64
CA MET A 53 5.92 5.31 0.04
C MET A 53 5.55 3.83 0.00
N MET A 54 5.65 3.21 -1.19
CA MET A 54 5.37 1.79 -1.38
C MET A 54 6.34 0.95 -0.56
N ALA A 55 7.63 1.29 -0.56
CA ALA A 55 8.61 0.62 0.29
C ALA A 55 8.25 0.73 1.78
N ALA A 56 7.87 1.92 2.24
CA ALA A 56 7.48 2.18 3.62
C ALA A 56 6.27 1.34 4.07
N MET A 57 5.20 1.34 3.27
CA MET A 57 3.95 0.67 3.63
C MET A 57 3.96 -0.84 3.40
N MET A 58 4.60 -1.29 2.31
CA MET A 58 4.38 -2.63 1.79
C MET A 58 5.44 -3.64 2.22
N LEU A 59 6.68 -3.21 2.45
CA LEU A 59 7.77 -4.08 2.89
C LEU A 59 7.50 -4.74 4.25
N PRO A 60 6.88 -4.09 5.26
CA PRO A 60 6.51 -4.77 6.51
C PRO A 60 5.62 -6.00 6.27
N GLY A 61 4.66 -5.88 5.35
CA GLY A 61 3.78 -6.99 4.97
C GLY A 61 4.47 -8.12 4.19
N LEU A 62 5.69 -7.90 3.68
CA LEU A 62 6.52 -8.92 3.04
C LEU A 62 7.29 -9.80 4.03
N ALA A 63 7.37 -9.41 5.31
CA ALA A 63 8.19 -10.09 6.32
C ALA A 63 7.94 -11.62 6.38
N PRO A 64 6.69 -12.14 6.39
CA PRO A 64 6.46 -13.59 6.40
C PRO A 64 7.00 -14.29 5.14
N ALA A 65 6.91 -13.64 3.97
CA ALA A 65 7.39 -14.17 2.70
C ALA A 65 8.93 -14.19 2.64
N VAL A 66 9.57 -13.11 3.09
CA VAL A 66 11.03 -13.01 3.22
C VAL A 66 11.57 -14.08 4.14
N LEU A 67 10.95 -14.28 5.32
CA LEU A 67 11.34 -15.32 6.26
C LEU A 67 11.24 -16.74 5.68
N ARG A 68 10.19 -17.03 4.91
CA ARG A 68 10.03 -18.35 4.25
C ARG A 68 11.09 -18.56 3.16
N ARG A 69 11.41 -17.51 2.39
CA ARG A 69 12.38 -17.59 1.28
C ARG A 69 13.82 -17.67 1.77
N ALA A 70 14.18 -16.86 2.77
CA ALA A 70 15.50 -16.88 3.40
C ALA A 70 15.83 -18.26 4.01
N ARG A 71 14.84 -18.92 4.63
CA ARG A 71 14.98 -20.27 5.18
C ARG A 71 15.25 -21.38 4.15
N THR A 72 14.91 -21.16 2.88
CA THR A 72 14.91 -22.24 1.87
C THR A 72 15.85 -22.05 0.69
N ARG A 73 16.31 -20.82 0.39
CA ARG A 73 17.18 -20.53 -0.77
C ARG A 73 18.41 -19.67 -0.47
N GLY A 74 18.75 -19.46 0.81
CA GLY A 74 19.86 -18.58 1.22
C GLY A 74 19.47 -17.10 1.20
N ALA A 75 19.81 -16.37 2.26
CA ALA A 75 18.98 -15.21 2.63
C ALA A 75 19.20 -13.90 1.87
N VAL A 76 20.36 -13.65 1.25
CA VAL A 76 20.61 -12.36 0.60
C VAL A 76 20.37 -12.45 -0.90
N ARG A 77 21.06 -13.37 -1.59
CA ARG A 77 20.97 -13.53 -3.06
C ARG A 77 19.55 -13.85 -3.57
N ALA A 78 18.70 -14.50 -2.78
CA ALA A 78 17.33 -14.81 -3.19
C ALA A 78 16.28 -13.79 -2.72
N VAL A 79 16.56 -12.99 -1.69
CA VAL A 79 15.61 -12.00 -1.13
C VAL A 79 15.73 -10.67 -1.86
N VAL A 80 16.94 -10.23 -2.21
CA VAL A 80 17.15 -8.98 -2.96
C VAL A 80 16.35 -8.94 -4.28
N PRO A 81 16.47 -9.91 -5.20
CA PRO A 81 15.68 -9.87 -6.44
C PRO A 81 14.17 -10.01 -6.20
N PHE A 82 13.77 -10.68 -5.11
CA PHE A 82 12.37 -10.81 -4.73
C PHE A 82 11.77 -9.47 -4.28
N VAL A 83 12.47 -8.74 -3.40
CA VAL A 83 12.06 -7.41 -2.94
C VAL A 83 12.15 -6.39 -4.09
N ALA A 84 13.20 -6.44 -4.90
CA ALA A 84 13.37 -5.55 -6.04
C ALA A 84 12.24 -5.72 -7.07
N SER A 85 11.93 -6.95 -7.48
CA SER A 85 10.81 -7.20 -8.41
C SER A 85 9.46 -6.78 -7.83
N TYR A 86 9.25 -6.96 -6.53
CA TYR A 86 8.04 -6.47 -5.85
C TYR A 86 7.91 -4.93 -5.92
N LEU A 87 9.00 -4.21 -5.64
CA LEU A 87 9.02 -2.75 -5.73
C LEU A 87 8.84 -2.27 -7.16
N VAL A 88 9.46 -2.93 -8.15
CA VAL A 88 9.26 -2.61 -9.58
C VAL A 88 7.79 -2.67 -9.96
N VAL A 89 7.07 -3.73 -9.55
CA VAL A 89 5.63 -3.84 -9.82
C VAL A 89 4.86 -2.65 -9.21
N TRP A 90 5.17 -2.25 -7.98
CA TRP A 90 4.55 -1.09 -7.35
C TRP A 90 4.91 0.24 -8.01
N THR A 91 6.15 0.39 -8.48
CA THR A 91 6.60 1.56 -9.22
C THR A 91 5.86 1.67 -10.55
N LEU A 92 5.61 0.56 -11.25
CA LEU A 92 4.80 0.54 -12.47
C LEU A 92 3.34 0.96 -12.20
N VAL A 93 2.77 0.51 -11.08
CA VAL A 93 1.44 0.97 -10.63
C VAL A 93 1.44 2.48 -10.39
N GLY A 94 2.48 3.02 -9.74
CA GLY A 94 2.65 4.46 -9.54
C GLY A 94 2.74 5.24 -10.85
N ALA A 95 3.54 4.76 -11.80
CA ALA A 95 3.66 5.37 -13.12
C ALA A 95 2.30 5.40 -13.85
N LEU A 96 1.52 4.32 -13.76
CA LEU A 96 0.17 4.25 -14.32
C LEU A 96 -0.77 5.25 -13.63
N ILE A 97 -0.71 5.34 -12.29
CA ILE A 97 -1.50 6.32 -11.53
C ILE A 97 -1.14 7.73 -11.96
N TYR A 98 0.14 8.08 -12.07
CA TYR A 98 0.56 9.42 -12.52
C TYR A 98 -0.01 9.78 -13.89
N ALA A 99 0.00 8.83 -14.82
CA ALA A 99 -0.53 9.04 -16.17
C ALA A 99 -2.05 9.22 -16.21
N LEU A 100 -2.78 8.55 -15.31
CA LEU A 100 -4.24 8.59 -15.24
C LEU A 100 -4.78 9.64 -14.27
N TYR A 101 -3.95 10.14 -13.36
CA TYR A 101 -4.37 11.05 -12.30
C TYR A 101 -4.85 12.37 -12.89
N ARG A 102 -6.04 12.78 -12.47
CA ARG A 102 -6.62 14.08 -12.78
C ARG A 102 -7.09 14.70 -11.46
N PRO A 103 -6.84 16.02 -11.24
CA PRO A 103 -7.44 16.73 -10.13
C PRO A 103 -8.95 16.48 -10.09
N HIS A 104 -9.46 16.13 -8.93
CA HIS A 104 -10.84 15.68 -8.76
C HIS A 104 -11.48 16.30 -7.52
N GLY A 105 -12.80 16.49 -7.56
CA GLY A 105 -13.56 16.99 -6.40
C GLY A 105 -13.81 15.91 -5.35
N THR A 106 -14.33 16.34 -4.19
CA THR A 106 -14.68 15.46 -3.06
C THR A 106 -15.68 14.36 -3.42
N TRP A 107 -16.60 14.64 -4.36
CA TRP A 107 -17.56 13.65 -4.88
C TRP A 107 -16.88 12.44 -5.54
N VAL A 108 -15.90 12.69 -6.41
CA VAL A 108 -15.14 11.63 -7.07
C VAL A 108 -14.32 10.86 -6.04
N ALA A 109 -13.70 11.57 -5.09
CA ALA A 109 -12.97 10.92 -4.01
C ALA A 109 -13.87 9.99 -3.19
N GLY A 110 -15.06 10.44 -2.79
CA GLY A 110 -16.04 9.63 -2.08
C GLY A 110 -16.52 8.40 -2.88
N LEU A 111 -16.82 8.56 -4.17
CA LEU A 111 -17.20 7.44 -5.05
C LEU A 111 -16.08 6.40 -5.17
N VAL A 112 -14.84 6.85 -5.29
CA VAL A 112 -13.66 5.97 -5.35
C VAL A 112 -13.48 5.21 -4.04
N VAL A 113 -13.70 5.88 -2.89
CA VAL A 113 -13.65 5.24 -1.57
C VAL A 113 -14.77 4.19 -1.43
N ILE A 114 -16.00 4.49 -1.87
CA ILE A 114 -17.10 3.51 -1.89
C ILE A 114 -16.73 2.31 -2.76
N ALA A 115 -16.21 2.56 -3.97
CA ALA A 115 -15.78 1.50 -4.88
C ALA A 115 -14.65 0.64 -4.26
N ALA A 116 -13.71 1.25 -3.54
CA ALA A 116 -12.69 0.53 -2.77
C ALA A 116 -13.31 -0.34 -1.68
N GLY A 117 -14.31 0.15 -0.95
CA GLY A 117 -15.04 -0.63 0.05
C GLY A 117 -15.80 -1.80 -0.56
N LEU A 118 -16.43 -1.63 -1.73
CA LEU A 118 -17.05 -2.72 -2.47
C LEU A 118 -16.02 -3.74 -2.98
N TYR A 119 -14.84 -3.28 -3.38
CA TYR A 119 -13.73 -4.13 -3.80
C TYR A 119 -13.29 -5.09 -2.67
N GLU A 120 -13.38 -4.68 -1.40
CA GLU A 120 -13.08 -5.52 -0.24
C GLU A 120 -13.91 -6.81 -0.19
N LEU A 121 -15.15 -6.77 -0.70
CA LEU A 121 -16.09 -7.89 -0.70
C LEU A 121 -15.91 -8.84 -1.90
N THR A 122 -15.06 -8.48 -2.87
CA THR A 122 -14.94 -9.24 -4.12
C THR A 122 -14.22 -10.57 -3.93
N ARG A 123 -14.68 -11.61 -4.66
CA ARG A 123 -13.99 -12.90 -4.72
C ARG A 123 -12.56 -12.77 -5.27
N LEU A 124 -12.34 -11.80 -6.16
CA LEU A 124 -11.04 -11.49 -6.73
C LEU A 124 -10.04 -11.10 -5.62
N LYS A 125 -10.39 -10.13 -4.76
CA LYS A 125 -9.54 -9.74 -3.64
C LYS A 125 -9.24 -10.92 -2.72
N GLN A 126 -10.26 -11.71 -2.35
CA GLN A 126 -10.07 -12.88 -1.49
C GLN A 126 -9.13 -13.92 -2.12
N HIS A 127 -9.24 -14.15 -3.43
CA HIS A 127 -8.33 -15.03 -4.17
C HIS A 127 -6.90 -14.49 -4.16
N CYS A 128 -6.69 -13.23 -4.54
CA CYS A 128 -5.39 -12.56 -4.52
C CYS A 128 -4.75 -12.61 -3.11
N ARG A 129 -5.54 -12.40 -2.05
CA ARG A 129 -5.06 -12.45 -0.67
C ARG A 129 -4.66 -13.86 -0.21
N ARG A 130 -5.30 -14.90 -0.74
CA ARG A 130 -4.88 -16.31 -0.52
C ARG A 130 -3.58 -16.58 -1.26
N CYS A 131 -3.48 -16.18 -2.53
CA CYS A 131 -2.28 -16.36 -3.35
C CYS A 131 -1.07 -15.57 -2.83
N CYS A 132 -1.25 -14.32 -2.35
CA CYS A 132 -0.14 -13.57 -1.73
C CYS A 132 0.35 -14.21 -0.42
N ARG A 133 -0.43 -15.09 0.23
CA ARG A 133 0.04 -15.84 1.41
C ARG A 133 0.62 -17.20 1.08
N ALA A 134 0.18 -17.78 -0.04
CA ALA A 134 0.70 -19.02 -0.56
C ALA A 134 2.17 -18.88 -0.97
N ARG A 135 2.81 -20.02 -1.23
CA ARG A 135 4.20 -20.07 -1.65
C ARG A 135 4.31 -19.70 -3.13
N SER A 136 4.78 -18.49 -3.42
CA SER A 136 5.01 -18.01 -4.78
C SER A 136 6.35 -18.48 -5.34
N ARG A 137 6.35 -18.83 -6.64
CA ARG A 137 7.55 -19.29 -7.35
C ARG A 137 8.50 -18.13 -7.65
N SER A 138 7.99 -16.95 -7.99
CA SER A 138 8.75 -15.72 -8.29
C SER A 138 8.30 -14.49 -7.47
N GLY A 139 9.13 -13.45 -7.41
CA GLY A 139 8.79 -12.17 -6.77
C GLY A 139 7.82 -11.31 -7.57
N PHE A 140 7.85 -11.42 -8.90
CA PHE A 140 6.93 -10.73 -9.79
C PHE A 140 5.48 -11.21 -9.64
N GLU A 141 5.28 -12.53 -9.69
CA GLU A 141 3.97 -13.15 -9.48
C GLU A 141 3.40 -12.81 -8.09
N PHE A 142 4.26 -12.84 -7.06
CA PHE A 142 3.89 -12.41 -5.72
C PHE A 142 3.48 -10.93 -5.69
N GLY A 143 4.22 -10.07 -6.39
CA GLY A 143 3.91 -8.65 -6.54
C GLY A 143 2.52 -8.43 -7.13
N LEU A 144 2.19 -9.09 -8.24
CA LEU A 144 0.88 -8.97 -8.88
C LEU A 144 -0.27 -9.39 -7.96
N TYR A 145 -0.15 -10.53 -7.26
CA TYR A 145 -1.19 -10.95 -6.31
C TYR A 145 -1.31 -10.00 -5.13
N CYS A 146 -0.20 -9.45 -4.63
CA CYS A 146 -0.25 -8.51 -3.51
C CYS A 146 -0.79 -7.14 -3.93
N VAL A 147 -0.50 -6.67 -5.14
CA VAL A 147 -1.16 -5.51 -5.74
C VAL A 147 -2.66 -5.78 -5.84
N GLY A 148 -3.07 -6.89 -6.46
CA GLY A 148 -4.49 -7.25 -6.56
C GLY A 148 -5.19 -7.30 -5.18
N SER A 149 -4.52 -7.80 -4.15
CA SER A 149 -5.11 -7.83 -2.79
C SER A 149 -5.27 -6.45 -2.15
N SER A 150 -4.48 -5.44 -2.53
CA SER A 150 -4.41 -4.14 -1.85
C SER A 150 -4.77 -2.94 -2.74
N ILE A 151 -5.01 -3.15 -4.04
CA ILE A 151 -5.23 -2.06 -5.01
C ILE A 151 -6.41 -1.16 -4.64
N GLY A 152 -7.51 -1.71 -4.08
CA GLY A 152 -8.64 -0.91 -3.60
C GLY A 152 -8.21 0.12 -2.54
N LEU A 153 -7.46 -0.31 -1.53
CA LEU A 153 -6.94 0.59 -0.48
C LEU A 153 -5.92 1.59 -1.04
N MET A 154 -5.16 1.22 -2.07
CA MET A 154 -4.19 2.13 -2.67
C MET A 154 -4.85 3.17 -3.57
N VAL A 155 -5.88 2.79 -4.30
CA VAL A 155 -6.70 3.74 -5.07
C VAL A 155 -7.44 4.69 -4.12
N MET A 156 -7.91 4.18 -2.97
CA MET A 156 -8.44 5.01 -1.89
C MET A 156 -7.41 6.01 -1.35
N LEU A 157 -6.15 5.60 -1.13
CA LEU A 157 -5.07 6.52 -0.72
C LEU A 157 -4.92 7.68 -1.73
N VAL A 158 -4.89 7.33 -3.02
CA VAL A 158 -4.72 8.30 -4.10
C VAL A 158 -5.88 9.30 -4.15
N ALA A 159 -7.10 8.81 -3.95
CA ALA A 159 -8.31 9.61 -3.95
C ALA A 159 -8.42 10.56 -2.75
N LEU A 160 -8.00 10.11 -1.56
CA LEU A 160 -8.07 10.91 -0.33
C LEU A 160 -6.92 11.92 -0.23
N GLY A 161 -5.78 11.60 -0.82
CA GLY A 161 -4.60 12.45 -0.84
C GLY A 161 -3.34 11.61 -0.83
N VAL A 162 -2.66 11.53 -1.99
CA VAL A 162 -1.40 10.76 -2.13
C VAL A 162 -0.37 11.22 -1.09
N MET A 163 -0.29 12.51 -0.79
CA MET A 163 0.71 13.07 0.12
C MET A 163 0.26 13.11 1.59
N SER A 164 -0.91 12.54 1.92
CA SER A 164 -1.43 12.61 3.29
C SER A 164 -0.84 11.52 4.18
N VAL A 165 0.04 11.92 5.10
CA VAL A 165 0.71 11.00 6.06
C VAL A 165 -0.31 10.23 6.90
N THR A 166 -1.41 10.87 7.29
CA THR A 166 -2.49 10.26 8.09
C THR A 166 -3.13 9.08 7.34
N TRP A 167 -3.56 9.29 6.10
CA TRP A 167 -4.15 8.23 5.29
C TRP A 167 -3.13 7.16 4.92
N MET A 168 -1.88 7.56 4.69
CA MET A 168 -0.76 6.65 4.51
C MET A 168 -0.59 5.70 5.70
N LEU A 169 -0.65 6.19 6.94
CA LEU A 169 -0.57 5.36 8.15
C LEU A 169 -1.78 4.43 8.29
N VAL A 170 -3.00 4.95 8.10
CA VAL A 170 -4.23 4.15 8.18
C VAL A 170 -4.21 3.01 7.17
N ILE A 171 -3.89 3.30 5.92
CA ILE A 171 -3.88 2.31 4.84
C ILE A 171 -2.73 1.32 5.02
N ALA A 172 -1.56 1.76 5.46
CA ALA A 172 -0.46 0.86 5.79
C ALA A 172 -0.87 -0.14 6.88
N ALA A 173 -1.52 0.34 7.96
CA ALA A 173 -2.01 -0.51 9.04
C ALA A 173 -3.07 -1.51 8.55
N LEU A 174 -4.02 -1.06 7.74
CA LEU A 174 -5.05 -1.92 7.15
C LEU A 174 -4.44 -2.99 6.24
N VAL A 175 -3.56 -2.61 5.31
CA VAL A 175 -2.88 -3.55 4.40
C VAL A 175 -2.02 -4.55 5.18
N PHE A 176 -1.29 -4.09 6.20
CA PHE A 176 -0.49 -4.94 7.05
C PHE A 176 -1.35 -5.95 7.82
N ALA A 177 -2.43 -5.48 8.45
CA ALA A 177 -3.39 -6.35 9.14
C ALA A 177 -4.01 -7.36 8.17
N GLN A 178 -4.40 -6.95 6.97
CA GLN A 178 -4.93 -7.85 5.95
C GLN A 178 -3.92 -8.90 5.50
N LYS A 179 -2.64 -8.54 5.35
CA LYS A 179 -1.59 -9.50 4.97
C LYS A 179 -1.31 -10.53 6.07
N LEU A 180 -1.52 -10.18 7.34
CA LEU A 180 -1.29 -11.07 8.49
C LEU A 180 -2.51 -11.91 8.88
N LEU A 181 -3.70 -11.31 8.93
CA LEU A 181 -4.93 -11.95 9.38
C LEU A 181 -5.50 -12.92 8.32
N PRO A 182 -6.21 -14.02 8.69
CA PRO A 182 -6.85 -14.95 7.76
C PRO A 182 -7.91 -14.25 6.87
N ALA A 183 -8.11 -14.74 5.63
CA ALA A 183 -9.19 -14.26 4.75
C ALA A 183 -10.53 -14.82 5.23
N LYS A 184 -11.12 -14.15 6.22
CA LYS A 184 -12.42 -14.48 6.78
C LYS A 184 -13.39 -13.34 6.55
N ALA A 185 -14.62 -13.67 6.16
CA ALA A 185 -15.69 -12.69 5.98
C ALA A 185 -15.90 -11.84 7.23
N ALA A 186 -15.76 -12.41 8.43
CA ALA A 186 -15.86 -11.68 9.70
C ALA A 186 -14.88 -10.51 9.87
N ILE A 187 -13.77 -10.48 9.11
CA ILE A 187 -12.78 -9.39 9.15
C ILE A 187 -12.98 -8.46 7.96
N ASP A 188 -13.20 -9.03 6.77
CA ASP A 188 -13.26 -8.26 5.53
C ASP A 188 -14.60 -7.51 5.39
N VAL A 189 -15.69 -8.05 5.92
CA VAL A 189 -17.04 -7.43 5.84
C VAL A 189 -17.15 -6.17 6.70
N PRO A 190 -16.76 -6.15 8.00
CA PRO A 190 -16.80 -4.91 8.78
C PRO A 190 -15.91 -3.82 8.20
N LEU A 191 -14.73 -4.19 7.69
CA LEU A 191 -13.83 -3.24 7.04
C LEU A 191 -14.43 -2.66 5.76
N ALA A 192 -15.06 -3.49 4.92
CA ALA A 192 -15.77 -3.03 3.75
C ALA A 192 -16.85 -2.00 4.10
N PHE A 193 -17.69 -2.31 5.11
CA PHE A 193 -18.72 -1.39 5.58
C PHE A 193 -18.13 -0.09 6.12
N ALA A 194 -17.04 -0.14 6.89
CA ALA A 194 -16.36 1.05 7.38
C ALA A 194 -15.85 1.95 6.25
N ILE A 195 -15.26 1.35 5.20
CA ILE A 195 -14.76 2.09 4.04
C ILE A 195 -15.92 2.68 3.23
N VAL A 196 -17.00 1.93 3.00
CA VAL A 196 -18.20 2.46 2.32
C VAL A 196 -18.82 3.61 3.11
N ALA A 197 -18.96 3.47 4.42
CA ALA A 197 -19.49 4.52 5.30
C ALA A 197 -18.63 5.78 5.26
N LEU A 198 -17.31 5.63 5.26
CA LEU A 198 -16.38 6.75 5.08
C LEU A 198 -16.56 7.44 3.72
N GLY A 199 -16.74 6.67 2.64
CA GLY A 199 -17.00 7.23 1.31
C GLY A 199 -18.31 8.01 1.25
N ILE A 200 -19.37 7.53 1.92
CA ILE A 200 -20.65 8.26 2.07
C ILE A 200 -20.43 9.54 2.88
N LEU A 201 -19.67 9.48 3.98
CA LEU A 201 -19.35 10.64 4.81
C LEU A 201 -18.60 11.72 4.02
N ILE A 202 -17.65 11.33 3.16
CA ILE A 202 -16.92 12.27 2.29
C ILE A 202 -17.86 13.02 1.34
N ILE A 203 -18.87 12.33 0.81
CA ILE A 203 -19.86 12.95 -0.09
C ILE A 203 -20.80 13.86 0.70
N ALA A 204 -21.31 13.39 1.83
CA ALA A 204 -22.32 14.11 2.60
C ALA A 204 -21.76 15.31 3.38
N ALA A 205 -20.55 15.17 3.93
CA ALA A 205 -19.96 16.16 4.83
C ALA A 205 -18.42 16.13 4.77
N PRO A 206 -17.82 16.61 3.66
CA PRO A 206 -16.37 16.53 3.42
C PRO A 206 -15.53 17.25 4.49
N GLY A 207 -16.10 18.24 5.18
CA GLY A 207 -15.42 19.01 6.23
C GLY A 207 -15.11 18.23 7.50
N PHE A 208 -15.71 17.05 7.72
CA PHE A 208 -15.39 16.19 8.87
C PHE A 208 -14.18 15.29 8.63
N VAL A 209 -13.62 15.27 7.42
CA VAL A 209 -12.54 14.34 7.05
C VAL A 209 -11.19 15.05 7.12
N PRO A 210 -10.32 14.71 8.10
CA PRO A 210 -9.04 15.39 8.29
C PRO A 210 -8.15 15.28 7.05
N GLY A 211 -7.56 16.40 6.63
CA GLY A 211 -6.63 16.47 5.49
C GLY A 211 -7.28 16.39 4.11
N LEU A 212 -8.62 16.33 4.01
CA LEU A 212 -9.30 16.23 2.72
C LEU A 212 -9.47 17.61 2.04
N MET A 213 -9.71 18.66 2.83
CA MET A 213 -9.83 20.04 2.35
C MET A 213 -8.50 20.79 2.54
N PRO A 214 -8.15 21.71 1.63
CA PRO A 214 -7.00 22.59 1.83
C PRO A 214 -7.15 23.36 3.16
N PRO A 215 -6.06 23.63 3.89
CA PRO A 215 -6.11 24.60 4.97
C PRO A 215 -6.59 25.94 4.39
N MET A 216 -7.67 26.46 4.96
CA MET A 216 -8.25 27.76 4.63
C MET A 216 -7.38 28.90 5.12
#